data_AF-A0A957X6N7-F1
#
_entry.id   AF-A0A957X6N7-F1
#
_cell.length_a   1.000
_cell.length_b   1.000
_cell.length_c   1.000
_cell.angle_alpha   90.00
_cell.angle_beta   90.00
_cell.angle_gamma   90.00
#
_symmetry.space_group_name_H-M   'P 1'
#
loop_
_entity.id
_entity.type
_entity.pdbx_description
1 polymer ?
#
loop_
_entity_poly.entity_id
_entity_poly.type
_entity_poly.pdbx_seq_one_letter_code
_entity_poly.pdbx_strand_id
1 'polypeptide(L)'
;ASCPKCGKQSERVHSRYRRTLTDLCCCELVLRLIWQVRRFFCDNLTCTQATFAEQHPAVASRYARRTRRLQDRLGQLGYETGGQMGHRVLDLFDISISRDTLLRSVRSTPEPEVGAPRVIGLDDWALHKGHTYGTIVVDQERHEVIDLLPDREPDTIANWLKAHPGIEIVTRDRGHNYIEGVTSGAPEAIQVADRFHLLQNLTDTLKRMFDRQPKQLREAAKLAVEAVTAPTIEATDVNPLQQSENVSTVTERQDSPLEAGKAKSAVPTTAQVRFSEVKTLQKQGWSQRAVAEHLQMSRGTVRRYWPLDEYPQRCAGPQSVSSVTPYLSYLVQRWQEGCQNRKQLFAELQEQGFTGSYVSLCRACNSLVITGTVLPHQSTPPIPMPSLSAQRAAWLFSTLSDNLEPEQQHLRDALCQVCVGAHQVYELAQSFGTMIRNRQADTLDDWLRKAEQCTVDELRRFPTNLKRDYAAVRAALQHHWSNGPVEGQVNRLKLIKRSMYGRAGFDLLRKRVITRSTSIQPEPITEFA
;
A
#
# COMPACT_ATOMS: atom_id res chain seq x y z
N ALA A 1 -47.57 27.08 -17.58
CA ALA A 1 -46.11 26.83 -17.46
C ALA A 1 -45.34 28.04 -18.00
N SER A 2 -44.14 28.32 -17.53
CA SER A 2 -43.36 29.50 -17.98
C SER A 2 -42.36 29.14 -19.07
N CYS A 3 -42.28 29.97 -20.11
CA CYS A 3 -41.29 29.82 -21.16
C CYS A 3 -39.87 29.98 -20.58
N PRO A 4 -38.96 29.00 -20.75
CA PRO A 4 -37.62 29.05 -20.16
C PRO A 4 -36.73 30.14 -20.79
N LYS A 5 -37.11 30.70 -21.94
CA LYS A 5 -36.34 31.71 -22.65
C LYS A 5 -36.75 33.15 -22.30
N CYS A 6 -38.06 33.42 -22.17
CA CYS A 6 -38.57 34.77 -21.93
C CYS A 6 -39.41 34.91 -20.65
N GLY A 7 -39.55 33.86 -19.84
CA GLY A 7 -40.32 33.87 -18.59
C GLY A 7 -41.84 33.93 -18.73
N LYS A 8 -42.37 34.29 -19.92
CA LYS A 8 -43.81 34.45 -20.17
C LYS A 8 -44.56 33.15 -19.85
N GLN A 9 -45.57 33.26 -19.01
CA GLN A 9 -46.49 32.17 -18.71
C GLN A 9 -47.41 31.89 -19.90
N SER A 10 -47.65 30.62 -20.18
CA SER A 10 -48.63 30.15 -21.15
C SER A 10 -49.42 28.96 -20.61
N GLU A 11 -50.68 28.90 -21.00
CA GLU A 11 -51.62 27.79 -20.73
C GLU A 11 -51.98 27.01 -22.01
N ARG A 12 -51.60 27.53 -23.19
CA ARG A 12 -51.92 26.94 -24.49
C ARG A 12 -51.06 25.71 -24.77
N VAL A 13 -51.63 24.52 -24.58
CA VAL A 13 -50.96 23.24 -24.85
C VAL A 13 -50.92 22.97 -26.36
N HIS A 14 -49.72 22.86 -26.92
CA HIS A 14 -49.45 22.44 -28.29
C HIS A 14 -49.57 20.91 -28.44
N SER A 15 -48.91 20.15 -27.55
CA SER A 15 -48.90 18.68 -27.63
C SER A 15 -48.54 18.05 -26.29
N ARG A 16 -48.66 16.73 -26.22
CA ARG A 16 -48.24 15.91 -25.06
C ARG A 16 -47.34 14.79 -25.53
N TYR A 17 -46.35 14.42 -24.72
CA TYR A 17 -45.51 13.25 -24.97
C TYR A 17 -45.20 12.53 -23.68
N ARG A 18 -44.93 11.22 -23.76
CA ARG A 18 -44.57 10.41 -22.59
C ARG A 18 -43.07 10.30 -22.45
N ARG A 19 -42.59 10.39 -21.21
CA ARG A 19 -41.22 10.06 -20.78
C ARG A 19 -41.30 8.89 -19.82
N THR A 20 -40.36 7.96 -19.93
CA THR A 20 -40.16 6.92 -18.92
C THR A 20 -38.87 7.24 -18.18
N LEU A 21 -38.95 7.44 -16.87
CA LEU A 21 -37.81 7.67 -16.00
C LEU A 21 -37.56 6.43 -15.14
N THR A 22 -36.33 5.94 -15.12
CA THR A 22 -35.92 4.96 -14.11
C THR A 22 -35.79 5.66 -12.77
N ASP A 23 -36.21 4.98 -11.71
CA ASP A 23 -36.15 5.48 -10.35
C ASP A 23 -35.47 4.48 -9.41
N LEU A 24 -35.30 4.84 -8.14
CA LEU A 24 -34.82 3.95 -7.09
C LEU A 24 -35.75 2.74 -6.95
N CYS A 25 -35.17 1.56 -6.70
CA CYS A 25 -35.93 0.35 -6.45
C CYS A 25 -36.76 0.49 -5.18
N CYS A 26 -37.91 -0.19 -5.16
CA CYS A 26 -38.75 -0.32 -3.99
C CYS A 26 -38.88 -1.81 -3.67
N CYS A 27 -38.34 -2.23 -2.52
CA CYS A 27 -38.09 -3.64 -2.23
C CYS A 27 -37.26 -4.26 -3.37
N GLU A 28 -37.74 -5.35 -3.96
CA GLU A 28 -37.09 -6.06 -5.08
C GLU A 28 -37.63 -5.62 -6.45
N LEU A 29 -38.42 -4.53 -6.50
CA LEU A 29 -39.06 -4.06 -7.73
C LEU A 29 -38.32 -2.88 -8.33
N VAL A 30 -38.00 -3.00 -9.62
CA VAL A 30 -37.47 -1.89 -10.44
C VAL A 30 -38.60 -0.91 -10.75
N LEU A 31 -38.48 0.32 -10.24
CA LEU A 31 -39.47 1.36 -10.47
C LEU A 31 -39.21 2.15 -11.76
N ARG A 32 -40.28 2.43 -12.51
CA ARG A 32 -40.28 3.32 -13.67
C ARG A 32 -41.43 4.31 -13.58
N LEU A 33 -41.12 5.60 -13.56
CA LEU A 33 -42.10 6.67 -13.62
C LEU A 33 -42.49 6.94 -15.08
N ILE A 34 -43.76 6.71 -15.41
CA ILE A 34 -44.34 7.11 -16.71
C ILE A 34 -44.89 8.51 -16.57
N TRP A 35 -44.17 9.49 -17.10
CA TRP A 35 -44.50 10.91 -16.97
C TRP A 35 -45.03 11.46 -18.30
N GLN A 36 -46.28 11.93 -18.28
CA GLN A 36 -46.88 12.65 -19.39
C GLN A 36 -46.52 14.14 -19.32
N VAL A 37 -45.68 14.60 -20.25
CA VAL A 37 -45.19 15.98 -20.33
C VAL A 37 -46.00 16.77 -21.35
N ARG A 38 -46.46 17.95 -20.95
CA ARG A 38 -47.13 18.92 -21.82
C ARG A 38 -46.11 19.85 -22.48
N ARG A 39 -46.33 20.12 -23.76
CA ARG A 39 -45.62 21.14 -24.54
C ARG A 39 -46.58 22.30 -24.78
N PHE A 40 -46.15 23.51 -24.47
CA PHE A 40 -46.91 24.76 -24.58
C PHE A 40 -46.42 25.59 -25.77
N PHE A 41 -47.30 26.41 -26.34
CA PHE A 41 -46.89 27.54 -27.17
C PHE A 41 -46.29 28.64 -26.30
N CYS A 42 -45.39 29.45 -26.85
CA CYS A 42 -44.98 30.68 -26.20
C CYS A 42 -45.90 31.82 -26.68
N ASP A 43 -46.62 32.44 -25.76
CA ASP A 43 -47.53 33.55 -26.08
C ASP A 43 -46.79 34.89 -26.27
N ASN A 44 -45.45 34.91 -26.09
CA ASN A 44 -44.65 36.05 -26.44
C ASN A 44 -44.25 35.99 -27.92
N LEU A 45 -44.88 36.83 -28.74
CA LEU A 45 -44.68 36.92 -30.19
C LEU A 45 -43.25 37.32 -30.59
N THR A 46 -42.50 38.00 -29.70
CA THR A 46 -41.10 38.37 -29.96
C THR A 46 -40.12 37.28 -29.50
N CYS A 47 -40.60 36.22 -28.86
CA CYS A 47 -39.76 35.15 -28.38
C CYS A 47 -39.44 34.17 -29.51
N THR A 48 -38.14 34.01 -29.79
CA THR A 48 -37.63 32.99 -30.73
C THR A 48 -37.97 31.55 -30.34
N GLN A 49 -38.37 31.29 -29.09
CA GLN A 49 -38.83 29.97 -28.65
C GLN A 49 -40.33 29.84 -28.89
N ALA A 50 -40.74 29.30 -30.04
CA ALA A 50 -42.17 29.16 -30.40
C ALA A 50 -42.95 28.17 -29.50
N THR A 51 -42.29 27.10 -29.02
CA THR A 51 -42.90 26.12 -28.11
C THR A 51 -41.90 25.66 -27.05
N PHE A 52 -42.38 25.30 -25.86
CA PHE A 52 -41.54 24.78 -24.78
C PHE A 52 -42.23 23.65 -24.01
N ALA A 53 -41.45 22.70 -23.50
CA ALA A 53 -41.97 21.63 -22.66
C ALA A 53 -41.95 22.07 -21.18
N GLU A 54 -42.99 21.72 -20.42
CA GLU A 54 -42.94 21.91 -18.97
C GLU A 54 -41.75 21.16 -18.35
N GLN A 55 -41.15 21.78 -17.34
CA GLN A 55 -40.01 21.23 -16.61
C GLN A 55 -40.41 21.08 -15.15
N HIS A 56 -39.98 19.97 -14.53
CA HIS A 56 -40.10 19.78 -13.08
C HIS A 56 -38.72 19.43 -12.53
N PRO A 57 -37.85 20.45 -12.27
CA PRO A 57 -36.45 20.22 -11.92
C PRO A 57 -36.22 19.43 -10.63
N ALA A 58 -37.22 19.39 -9.73
CA ALA A 58 -37.18 18.55 -8.54
C ALA A 58 -37.29 17.04 -8.88
N VAL A 59 -37.97 16.67 -9.98
CA VAL A 59 -38.17 15.27 -10.37
C VAL A 59 -37.08 14.81 -11.34
N ALA A 60 -36.83 15.56 -12.41
CA ALA A 60 -35.79 15.23 -13.38
C ALA A 60 -35.41 16.45 -14.24
N SER A 61 -34.13 16.54 -14.61
CA SER A 61 -33.66 17.55 -15.55
C SER A 61 -34.16 17.30 -16.97
N ARG A 62 -34.01 18.32 -17.83
CA ARG A 62 -34.35 18.24 -19.25
C ARG A 62 -33.56 17.09 -19.90
N TYR A 63 -34.25 16.25 -20.67
CA TYR A 63 -33.70 15.04 -21.33
C TYR A 63 -33.19 13.93 -20.41
N ALA A 64 -33.25 14.08 -19.08
CA ALA A 64 -32.90 12.98 -18.18
C ALA A 64 -33.83 11.78 -18.39
N ARG A 65 -33.24 10.58 -18.29
CA ARG A 65 -33.95 9.29 -18.33
C ARG A 65 -34.07 8.66 -16.94
N ARG A 66 -33.69 9.41 -15.91
CA ARG A 66 -33.66 9.01 -14.51
C ARG A 66 -34.23 10.13 -13.67
N THR A 67 -34.80 9.78 -12.52
CA THR A 67 -35.16 10.76 -11.50
C THR A 67 -33.90 11.43 -10.93
N ARG A 68 -34.05 12.64 -10.39
CA ARG A 68 -32.98 13.40 -9.74
C ARG A 68 -32.45 12.64 -8.52
N ARG A 69 -33.34 12.10 -7.68
CA ARG A 69 -32.95 11.28 -6.53
C ARG A 69 -32.11 10.06 -6.92
N LEU A 70 -32.44 9.36 -8.00
CA LEU A 70 -31.61 8.26 -8.51
C LEU A 70 -30.26 8.80 -8.99
N GLN A 71 -30.25 9.89 -9.75
CA GLN A 71 -29.01 10.53 -10.23
C GLN A 71 -28.07 10.92 -9.09
N ASP A 72 -28.60 11.44 -7.99
CA ASP A 72 -27.83 11.86 -6.81
C ASP A 72 -27.26 10.64 -6.07
N ARG A 73 -28.06 9.58 -5.88
CA ARG A 73 -27.59 8.30 -5.30
C ARG A 73 -26.50 7.64 -6.13
N LEU A 74 -26.58 7.73 -7.46
CA LEU A 74 -25.52 7.25 -8.35
C LEU A 74 -24.24 8.06 -8.22
N GLY A 75 -24.35 9.39 -8.07
CA GLY A 75 -23.20 10.22 -7.73
C GLY A 75 -22.52 9.70 -6.47
N GLN A 76 -23.26 9.61 -5.37
CA GLN A 76 -22.77 9.14 -4.07
C GLN A 76 -22.14 7.75 -4.14
N LEU A 77 -22.81 6.78 -4.76
CA LEU A 77 -22.25 5.44 -4.93
C LEU A 77 -20.95 5.46 -5.75
N GLY A 78 -20.92 6.23 -6.82
CA GLY A 78 -19.73 6.39 -7.66
C GLY A 78 -18.56 7.02 -6.90
N TYR A 79 -18.81 7.92 -5.97
CA TYR A 79 -17.78 8.48 -5.09
C TYR A 79 -17.17 7.42 -4.18
N GLU A 80 -18.00 6.65 -3.50
CA GLU A 80 -17.55 5.64 -2.53
C GLU A 80 -16.84 4.46 -3.22
N THR A 81 -17.35 4.03 -4.38
CA THR A 81 -16.93 2.76 -5.00
C THR A 81 -16.13 2.91 -6.29
N GLY A 82 -16.26 4.03 -7.00
CA GLY A 82 -15.75 4.17 -8.37
C GLY A 82 -16.58 3.39 -9.40
N GLY A 83 -16.13 3.36 -10.65
CA GLY A 83 -16.94 2.86 -11.78
C GLY A 83 -17.28 1.35 -11.72
N GLN A 84 -16.26 0.48 -11.69
CA GLN A 84 -16.46 -0.96 -11.83
C GLN A 84 -17.06 -1.61 -10.57
N MET A 85 -16.66 -1.16 -9.37
CA MET A 85 -17.24 -1.67 -8.14
C MET A 85 -18.69 -1.21 -7.99
N GLY A 86 -18.97 0.07 -8.25
CA GLY A 86 -20.32 0.60 -8.18
C GLY A 86 -21.27 -0.03 -9.20
N HIS A 87 -20.81 -0.35 -10.42
CA HIS A 87 -21.58 -1.16 -11.37
C HIS A 87 -22.02 -2.49 -10.76
N ARG A 88 -21.09 -3.24 -10.16
CA ARG A 88 -21.42 -4.54 -9.53
C ARG A 88 -22.40 -4.39 -8.37
N VAL A 89 -22.31 -3.29 -7.61
CA VAL A 89 -23.26 -3.00 -6.54
C VAL A 89 -24.64 -2.71 -7.12
N LEU A 90 -24.74 -1.91 -8.19
CA LEU A 90 -26.00 -1.60 -8.85
C LEU A 90 -26.66 -2.82 -9.49
N ASP A 91 -25.86 -3.76 -10.01
CA ASP A 91 -26.36 -5.03 -10.53
C ASP A 91 -27.09 -5.85 -9.45
N LEU A 92 -26.68 -5.77 -8.18
CA LEU A 92 -27.37 -6.43 -7.06
C LEU A 92 -28.77 -5.86 -6.78
N PHE A 93 -29.04 -4.64 -7.25
CA PHE A 93 -30.32 -3.95 -7.08
C PHE A 93 -31.09 -3.85 -8.40
N ASP A 94 -30.71 -4.61 -9.44
CA ASP A 94 -31.32 -4.56 -10.78
C ASP A 94 -31.31 -3.15 -11.42
N ILE A 95 -30.36 -2.30 -11.04
CA ILE A 95 -30.16 -0.97 -11.61
C ILE A 95 -29.10 -1.05 -12.72
N SER A 96 -29.54 -1.23 -13.97
CA SER A 96 -28.62 -1.37 -15.12
C SER A 96 -27.91 -0.07 -15.50
N ILE A 97 -26.71 0.18 -14.95
CA ILE A 97 -25.91 1.37 -15.22
C ILE A 97 -24.46 1.02 -15.47
N SER A 98 -23.93 1.43 -16.63
CA SER A 98 -22.54 1.17 -16.99
C SER A 98 -21.57 1.90 -16.05
N ARG A 99 -20.38 1.30 -15.86
CA ARG A 99 -19.27 1.91 -15.09
C ARG A 99 -18.94 3.33 -15.56
N ASP A 100 -18.98 3.59 -16.86
CA ASP A 100 -18.65 4.90 -17.43
C ASP A 100 -19.75 5.93 -17.17
N THR A 101 -21.00 5.48 -17.10
CA THR A 101 -22.13 6.32 -16.71
C THR A 101 -22.05 6.70 -15.25
N LEU A 102 -21.60 5.77 -14.39
CA LEU A 102 -21.36 6.06 -12.98
C LEU A 102 -20.22 7.09 -12.80
N LEU A 103 -19.10 6.92 -13.53
CA LEU A 103 -18.00 7.89 -13.50
C LEU A 103 -18.40 9.27 -14.03
N ARG A 104 -19.25 9.34 -15.06
CA ARG A 104 -19.85 10.61 -15.51
C ARG A 104 -20.70 11.25 -14.41
N SER A 105 -21.44 10.46 -13.65
CA SER A 105 -22.24 10.90 -12.50
C SER A 105 -21.35 11.55 -11.43
N VAL A 106 -20.22 10.92 -11.09
CA VAL A 106 -19.21 11.47 -10.18
C VAL A 106 -18.71 12.81 -10.71
N ARG A 107 -18.28 12.88 -11.97
CA ARG A 107 -17.75 14.11 -12.58
C ARG A 107 -18.77 15.24 -12.64
N SER A 108 -20.05 14.94 -12.84
CA SER A 108 -21.12 15.94 -12.89
C SER A 108 -21.59 16.43 -11.52
N THR A 109 -21.24 15.73 -10.44
CA THR A 109 -21.67 16.16 -9.11
C THR A 109 -20.87 17.41 -8.71
N PRO A 110 -21.50 18.46 -8.17
CA PRO A 110 -20.79 19.66 -7.69
C PRO A 110 -19.70 19.29 -6.68
N GLU A 111 -18.60 20.03 -6.72
CA GLU A 111 -17.57 19.90 -5.69
C GLU A 111 -18.08 20.56 -4.40
N PRO A 112 -17.76 20.00 -3.22
CA PRO A 112 -18.15 20.63 -1.97
C PRO A 112 -17.50 22.00 -1.86
N GLU A 113 -18.22 22.96 -1.28
CA GLU A 113 -17.61 24.24 -0.93
C GLU A 113 -16.53 24.00 0.13
N VAL A 114 -15.31 24.35 -0.24
CA VAL A 114 -14.18 24.40 0.67
C VAL A 114 -14.38 25.63 1.55
N GLY A 115 -14.55 25.43 2.86
CA GLY A 115 -14.52 26.54 3.83
C GLY A 115 -13.17 27.26 3.78
N ALA A 116 -13.01 28.38 4.50
CA ALA A 116 -11.70 29.01 4.64
C ALA A 116 -10.91 28.32 5.79
N PRO A 117 -10.03 27.33 5.51
CA PRO A 117 -9.30 26.64 6.57
C PRO A 117 -8.28 27.58 7.21
N ARG A 118 -8.19 27.53 8.53
CA ARG A 118 -7.20 28.31 9.28
C ARG A 118 -5.87 27.55 9.42
N VAL A 119 -5.96 26.22 9.50
CA VAL A 119 -4.82 25.31 9.63
C VAL A 119 -4.88 24.25 8.54
N ILE A 120 -3.83 24.16 7.74
CA ILE A 120 -3.73 23.15 6.69
C ILE A 120 -2.48 22.28 6.85
N GLY A 121 -2.52 21.09 6.26
CA GLY A 121 -1.39 20.19 6.14
C GLY A 121 -1.11 19.85 4.69
N LEU A 122 0.17 19.86 4.34
CA LEU A 122 0.69 19.56 3.01
C LEU A 122 1.59 18.33 3.08
N ASP A 123 1.41 17.42 2.12
CA ASP A 123 2.29 16.26 1.93
C ASP A 123 2.26 15.77 0.48
N ASP A 124 3.26 14.99 0.12
CA ASP A 124 3.38 14.36 -1.18
C ASP A 124 2.49 13.11 -1.28
N TRP A 125 1.83 12.95 -2.43
CA TRP A 125 1.23 11.69 -2.83
C TRP A 125 1.70 11.28 -4.22
N ALA A 126 1.97 10.00 -4.40
CA ALA A 126 2.38 9.47 -5.69
C ALA A 126 1.17 9.09 -6.54
N LEU A 127 1.02 9.62 -7.76
CA LEU A 127 0.09 9.11 -8.78
C LEU A 127 0.65 7.81 -9.38
N HIS A 128 1.91 7.83 -9.78
CA HIS A 128 2.68 6.64 -10.14
C HIS A 128 3.97 6.66 -9.31
N LYS A 129 4.15 5.66 -8.45
CA LYS A 129 5.28 5.60 -7.52
C LYS A 129 6.59 5.66 -8.30
N GLY A 130 7.46 6.60 -7.96
CA GLY A 130 8.75 6.82 -8.63
C GLY A 130 8.69 7.66 -9.91
N HIS A 131 7.52 8.17 -10.31
CA HIS A 131 7.37 8.94 -11.55
C HIS A 131 6.68 10.28 -11.32
N THR A 132 5.44 10.26 -10.82
CA THR A 132 4.58 11.44 -10.76
C THR A 132 4.04 11.59 -9.35
N TYR A 133 4.29 12.76 -8.76
CA TYR A 133 3.88 13.13 -7.42
C TYR A 133 3.04 14.40 -7.51
N GLY A 134 2.01 14.51 -6.68
CA GLY A 134 1.27 15.73 -6.44
C GLY A 134 1.23 16.04 -4.95
N THR A 135 0.72 17.20 -4.59
CA THR A 135 0.50 17.60 -3.19
C THR A 135 -0.93 17.29 -2.75
N ILE A 136 -1.12 16.78 -1.55
CA ILE A 136 -2.42 16.69 -0.88
C ILE A 136 -2.55 17.85 0.09
N VAL A 137 -3.71 18.50 0.10
CA VAL A 137 -4.03 19.61 1.01
C VAL A 137 -5.14 19.17 1.95
N VAL A 138 -4.86 19.19 3.25
CA VAL A 138 -5.76 18.69 4.28
C VAL A 138 -6.10 19.81 5.26
N ASP A 139 -7.40 20.01 5.52
CA ASP A 139 -7.89 20.77 6.67
C ASP A 139 -7.48 20.04 7.94
N GLN A 140 -6.59 20.64 8.73
CA GLN A 140 -6.10 20.01 9.95
C GLN A 140 -7.10 20.09 11.10
N GLU A 141 -8.06 21.03 11.07
CA GLU A 141 -9.10 21.16 12.09
C GLU A 141 -10.22 20.15 11.84
N ARG A 142 -10.61 19.94 10.58
CA ARG A 142 -11.67 19.00 10.19
C ARG A 142 -11.16 17.60 9.85
N HIS A 143 -9.85 17.44 9.66
CA HIS A 143 -9.21 16.23 9.15
C HIS A 143 -9.78 15.81 7.78
N GLU A 144 -10.04 16.77 6.90
CA GLU A 144 -10.65 16.54 5.58
C GLU A 144 -9.73 16.97 4.46
N VAL A 145 -9.76 16.26 3.34
CA VAL A 145 -8.99 16.67 2.16
C VAL A 145 -9.72 17.80 1.48
N ILE A 146 -9.05 18.93 1.38
CA ILE A 146 -9.56 20.12 0.71
C ILE A 146 -9.24 20.06 -0.77
N ASP A 147 -8.01 19.66 -1.11
CA ASP A 147 -7.57 19.62 -2.50
C ASP A 147 -6.49 18.56 -2.75
N LEU A 148 -6.35 18.16 -4.02
CA LEU A 148 -5.16 17.53 -4.57
C LEU A 148 -4.59 18.44 -5.65
N LEU A 149 -3.33 18.83 -5.51
CA LEU A 149 -2.59 19.55 -6.52
C LEU A 149 -1.92 18.57 -7.50
N PRO A 150 -1.77 18.93 -8.78
CA PRO A 150 -1.27 18.04 -9.83
C PRO A 150 0.21 17.72 -9.70
N ASP A 151 0.97 18.58 -9.03
CA ASP A 151 2.42 18.51 -8.86
C ASP A 151 2.83 19.02 -7.46
N ARG A 152 4.15 19.14 -7.26
CA ARG A 152 4.80 19.63 -6.05
C ARG A 152 5.61 20.90 -6.33
N GLU A 153 5.24 21.65 -7.38
CA GLU A 153 5.96 22.85 -7.76
C GLU A 153 5.63 24.00 -6.80
N PRO A 154 6.63 24.81 -6.40
CA PRO A 154 6.41 25.94 -5.51
C PRO A 154 5.31 26.88 -6.00
N ASP A 155 5.27 27.15 -7.31
CA ASP A 155 4.28 28.04 -7.94
C ASP A 155 2.85 27.51 -7.82
N THR A 156 2.65 26.21 -8.01
CA THR A 156 1.33 25.56 -7.85
C THR A 156 0.82 25.71 -6.43
N ILE A 157 1.69 25.46 -5.44
CA ILE A 157 1.37 25.60 -4.02
C ILE A 157 1.07 27.08 -3.69
N ALA A 158 1.94 28.00 -4.15
CA ALA A 158 1.80 29.42 -3.86
C ALA A 158 0.51 30.01 -4.45
N ASN A 159 0.18 29.65 -5.69
CA ASN A 159 -1.06 30.09 -6.35
C ASN A 159 -2.30 29.55 -5.64
N TRP A 160 -2.24 28.29 -5.18
CA TRP A 160 -3.34 27.71 -4.41
C TRP A 160 -3.55 28.44 -3.07
N LEU A 161 -2.47 28.72 -2.34
CA LEU A 161 -2.54 29.46 -1.07
C LEU A 161 -3.07 30.89 -1.25
N LYS A 162 -2.66 31.60 -2.31
CA LYS A 162 -3.16 32.94 -2.63
C LYS A 162 -4.66 32.95 -2.95
N ALA A 163 -5.17 31.87 -3.54
CA ALA A 163 -6.60 31.71 -3.80
C ALA A 163 -7.42 31.38 -2.55
N HIS A 164 -6.77 30.97 -1.46
CA HIS A 164 -7.41 30.60 -0.19
C HIS A 164 -6.86 31.45 0.98
N PRO A 165 -7.19 32.76 1.03
CA PRO A 165 -6.70 33.63 2.10
C PRO A 165 -7.28 33.22 3.46
N GLY A 166 -6.55 33.53 4.54
CA GLY A 166 -6.96 33.24 5.92
C GLY A 166 -6.26 32.04 6.58
N ILE A 167 -5.35 31.38 5.86
CA ILE A 167 -4.49 30.32 6.42
C ILE A 167 -3.49 30.94 7.39
N GLU A 168 -3.51 30.50 8.64
CA GLU A 168 -2.61 30.94 9.70
C GLU A 168 -1.48 29.96 9.97
N ILE A 169 -1.71 28.66 9.77
CA ILE A 169 -0.75 27.60 10.09
C ILE A 169 -0.69 26.59 8.95
N VAL A 170 0.53 26.24 8.53
CA VAL A 170 0.79 25.21 7.52
C VAL A 170 1.73 24.15 8.08
N THR A 171 1.24 22.93 8.26
CA THR A 171 2.12 21.79 8.55
C THR A 171 2.66 21.22 7.24
N ARG A 172 3.96 20.96 7.16
CA ARG A 172 4.59 20.41 5.94
C ARG A 172 5.85 19.63 6.25
N ASP A 173 6.33 18.86 5.27
CA ASP A 173 7.62 18.17 5.35
C ASP A 173 8.80 19.17 5.31
N ARG A 174 10.04 18.72 5.15
CA ARG A 174 11.20 19.65 5.06
C ARG A 174 11.73 19.82 3.64
N GLY A 175 10.90 19.54 2.63
CA GLY A 175 11.21 19.71 1.22
C GLY A 175 11.34 21.18 0.84
N HIS A 176 12.36 21.50 0.04
CA HIS A 176 12.61 22.88 -0.41
C HIS A 176 11.39 23.50 -1.11
N ASN A 177 10.71 22.72 -1.96
CA ASN A 177 9.56 23.20 -2.72
C ASN A 177 8.40 23.65 -1.83
N TYR A 178 8.15 22.94 -0.73
CA TYR A 178 7.11 23.30 0.24
C TYR A 178 7.48 24.57 1.00
N ILE A 179 8.74 24.70 1.41
CA ILE A 179 9.24 25.92 2.07
C ILE A 179 9.03 27.13 1.15
N GLU A 180 9.47 27.04 -0.10
CA GLU A 180 9.36 28.12 -1.08
C GLU A 180 7.91 28.46 -1.44
N GLY A 181 7.09 27.43 -1.72
CA GLY A 181 5.69 27.60 -2.09
C GLY A 181 4.86 28.23 -0.97
N VAL A 182 5.06 27.80 0.28
CA VAL A 182 4.35 28.37 1.43
C VAL A 182 4.81 29.78 1.73
N THR A 183 6.13 30.04 1.73
CA THR A 183 6.67 31.38 1.97
C THR A 183 6.18 32.38 0.92
N SER A 184 6.04 31.96 -0.33
CA SER A 184 5.57 32.81 -1.43
C SER A 184 4.04 32.96 -1.51
N GLY A 185 3.30 31.96 -1.03
CA GLY A 185 1.83 31.90 -1.10
C GLY A 185 1.10 32.44 0.12
N ALA A 186 1.66 32.22 1.30
CA ALA A 186 1.12 32.62 2.60
C ALA A 186 2.27 33.05 3.54
N PRO A 187 2.91 34.21 3.30
CA PRO A 187 4.10 34.63 4.04
C PRO A 187 3.84 34.85 5.55
N GLU A 188 2.61 35.21 5.92
CA GLU A 188 2.20 35.42 7.31
C GLU A 188 1.87 34.10 8.04
N ALA A 189 1.77 32.98 7.33
CA ALA A 189 1.41 31.71 7.92
C ALA A 189 2.60 31.08 8.68
N ILE A 190 2.34 30.61 9.89
CA ILE A 190 3.31 29.85 10.68
C ILE A 190 3.51 28.49 10.04
N GLN A 191 4.71 28.26 9.53
CA GLN A 191 5.11 26.95 9.03
C GLN A 191 5.48 26.04 10.19
N VAL A 192 4.95 24.83 10.21
CA VAL A 192 5.21 23.81 11.24
C VAL A 192 5.85 22.60 10.55
N ALA A 193 7.10 22.30 10.92
CA ALA A 193 7.79 21.13 10.36
C ALA A 193 7.17 19.82 10.89
N ASP A 194 7.07 18.81 10.03
CA ASP A 194 6.62 17.50 10.45
C ASP A 194 7.63 16.80 11.38
N ARG A 195 7.17 16.46 12.59
CA ARG A 195 7.97 15.80 13.63
C ARG A 195 8.46 14.42 13.22
N PHE A 196 7.68 13.68 12.43
CA PHE A 196 8.12 12.37 11.93
C PHE A 196 9.38 12.52 11.08
N HIS A 197 9.39 13.48 10.15
CA HIS A 197 10.55 13.77 9.32
C HIS A 197 11.78 14.22 10.13
N LEU A 198 11.59 14.93 11.25
CA LEU A 198 12.70 15.29 12.15
C LEU A 198 13.36 14.06 12.78
N LEU A 199 12.55 13.12 13.30
CA LEU A 199 13.03 11.87 13.89
C LEU A 199 13.62 10.92 12.84
N GLN A 200 13.03 10.90 11.64
CA GLN A 200 13.54 10.14 10.51
C GLN A 200 14.91 10.67 10.06
N ASN A 201 15.06 11.99 9.92
CA ASN A 201 16.35 12.62 9.57
C ASN A 201 17.45 12.30 10.59
N LEU A 202 17.11 12.26 11.89
CA LEU A 202 18.03 11.81 12.93
C LEU A 202 18.41 10.34 12.73
N THR A 203 17.42 9.47 12.55
CA THR A 203 17.65 8.03 12.34
C THR A 203 18.51 7.76 11.09
N ASP A 204 18.29 8.48 9.99
CA ASP A 204 19.12 8.39 8.78
C ASP A 204 20.55 8.90 9.00
N THR A 205 20.73 9.87 9.89
CA THR A 205 22.05 10.37 10.29
C THR A 205 22.80 9.33 11.12
N LEU A 206 22.13 8.72 12.10
CA LEU A 206 22.66 7.60 12.88
C LEU A 206 23.00 6.40 11.99
N LYS A 207 22.14 6.08 11.02
CA LYS A 207 22.39 5.01 10.05
C LYS A 207 23.67 5.26 9.26
N ARG A 208 23.88 6.49 8.75
CA ARG A 208 25.11 6.86 8.02
C ARG A 208 26.37 6.71 8.86
N MET A 209 26.29 7.04 10.16
CA MET A 209 27.39 6.81 11.10
C MET A 209 27.71 5.32 11.20
N PHE A 210 26.71 4.46 11.43
CA PHE A 210 26.91 3.02 11.58
C PHE A 210 27.28 2.31 10.27
N ASP A 211 26.83 2.80 9.11
CA ASP A 211 27.24 2.27 7.79
C ASP A 211 28.76 2.33 7.60
N ARG A 212 29.46 3.27 8.27
CA ARG A 212 30.92 3.39 8.24
C ARG A 212 31.65 2.49 9.24
N GLN A 213 30.94 1.79 10.11
CA GLN A 213 31.49 1.01 11.22
C GLN A 213 31.09 -0.48 11.19
N PRO A 214 31.17 -1.19 10.04
CA PRO A 214 30.68 -2.57 9.93
C PRO A 214 31.46 -3.57 10.79
N LYS A 215 32.72 -3.26 11.14
CA LYS A 215 33.52 -4.11 12.04
C LYS A 215 33.00 -4.02 13.47
N GLN A 216 32.78 -2.79 13.94
CA GLN A 216 32.27 -2.51 15.28
C GLN A 216 30.84 -3.04 15.46
N LEU A 217 29.98 -2.97 14.44
CA LEU A 217 28.65 -3.58 14.49
C LEU A 217 28.71 -5.10 14.72
N ARG A 218 29.67 -5.80 14.10
CA ARG A 218 29.85 -7.26 14.30
C ARG A 218 30.40 -7.56 15.68
N GLU A 219 31.31 -6.74 16.17
CA GLU A 219 31.92 -6.89 17.49
C GLU A 219 30.90 -6.62 18.61
N ALA A 220 30.10 -5.56 18.51
CA ALA A 220 29.00 -5.31 19.43
C ALA A 220 27.98 -6.46 19.45
N ALA A 221 27.68 -7.04 18.28
CA ALA A 221 26.81 -8.22 18.20
C ALA A 221 27.43 -9.46 18.88
N LYS A 222 28.76 -9.62 18.86
CA LYS A 222 29.45 -10.70 19.58
C LYS A 222 29.37 -10.49 21.09
N LEU A 223 29.73 -9.30 21.55
CA LEU A 223 29.70 -8.94 22.96
C LEU A 223 28.31 -9.11 23.56
N ALA A 224 27.26 -8.71 22.83
CA ALA A 224 25.89 -8.89 23.28
C ALA A 224 25.49 -10.39 23.39
N VAL A 225 25.95 -11.24 22.46
CA VAL A 225 25.69 -12.69 22.54
C VAL A 225 26.48 -13.32 23.70
N GLU A 226 27.74 -12.93 23.89
CA GLU A 226 28.60 -13.40 24.98
C GLU A 226 28.07 -12.99 26.36
N ALA A 227 27.49 -11.79 26.48
CA ALA A 227 26.85 -11.31 27.70
C ALA A 227 25.56 -12.09 28.05
N VAL A 228 24.85 -12.61 27.04
CA VAL A 228 23.64 -13.44 27.24
C VAL A 228 23.98 -14.92 27.48
N THR A 229 25.12 -15.40 26.98
CA THR A 229 25.58 -16.79 27.17
C THR A 229 26.55 -17.00 28.34
N ALA A 230 26.96 -15.93 29.03
CA ALA A 230 27.74 -16.03 30.26
C ALA A 230 26.91 -16.76 31.34
N PRO A 231 27.41 -17.86 31.94
CA PRO A 231 26.68 -18.55 32.98
C PRO A 231 26.64 -17.67 34.23
N THR A 232 25.45 -17.27 34.65
CA THR A 232 25.20 -16.79 36.01
C THR A 232 25.51 -17.94 36.96
N ILE A 233 26.74 -17.97 37.48
CA ILE A 233 27.10 -18.81 38.62
C ILE A 233 26.51 -18.13 39.85
N GLU A 234 25.25 -18.46 40.17
CA GLU A 234 24.78 -18.40 41.54
C GLU A 234 24.66 -19.84 42.04
N ALA A 235 25.55 -20.16 42.98
CA ALA A 235 25.54 -21.39 43.72
C ALA A 235 24.40 -21.37 44.74
N THR A 236 23.45 -22.30 44.62
CA THR A 236 22.72 -22.85 45.77
C THR A 236 22.33 -24.29 45.50
N ASP A 237 22.95 -25.17 46.28
CA ASP A 237 22.50 -26.42 46.87
C ASP A 237 21.82 -27.53 46.04
N VAL A 238 22.52 -28.66 46.09
CA VAL A 238 22.12 -30.04 45.84
C VAL A 238 20.79 -30.43 46.49
N ASN A 239 19.94 -31.11 45.72
CA ASN A 239 19.15 -32.23 46.25
C ASN A 239 18.91 -33.28 45.14
N PRO A 240 19.32 -34.55 45.30
CA PRO A 240 19.06 -35.62 44.36
C PRO A 240 17.74 -36.35 44.69
N LEU A 241 17.13 -36.92 43.63
CA LEU A 241 16.06 -37.93 43.61
C LEU A 241 14.62 -37.43 43.80
N GLN A 242 13.86 -37.44 42.70
CA GLN A 242 12.59 -38.18 42.64
C GLN A 242 12.30 -38.61 41.20
N GLN A 243 12.24 -39.92 41.01
CA GLN A 243 11.80 -40.62 39.81
C GLN A 243 10.27 -40.60 39.73
N SER A 244 9.71 -40.39 38.53
CA SER A 244 8.76 -41.32 37.89
C SER A 244 8.33 -40.74 36.52
N GLU A 245 8.70 -41.44 35.45
CA GLU A 245 7.81 -42.25 34.62
C GLU A 245 7.12 -41.46 33.51
N ASN A 246 7.60 -41.62 32.28
CA ASN A 246 6.70 -42.15 31.26
C ASN A 246 7.45 -42.95 30.19
N VAL A 247 6.92 -44.15 30.02
CA VAL A 247 7.39 -45.30 29.27
C VAL A 247 7.25 -45.05 27.77
N SER A 248 8.31 -45.37 27.04
CA SER A 248 8.29 -45.60 25.60
C SER A 248 7.63 -46.95 25.31
N THR A 249 6.62 -46.99 24.47
CA THR A 249 6.29 -48.19 23.69
C THR A 249 6.88 -48.04 22.29
N VAL A 250 8.03 -48.69 22.13
CA VAL A 250 8.61 -49.07 20.85
C VAL A 250 7.71 -50.16 20.26
N THR A 251 7.44 -50.09 18.95
CA THR A 251 7.21 -51.33 18.19
C THR A 251 7.98 -51.24 16.89
N GLU A 252 8.89 -52.20 16.78
CA GLU A 252 9.90 -52.42 15.76
C GLU A 252 9.29 -52.70 14.38
N ARG A 253 10.04 -52.36 13.32
CA ARG A 253 10.05 -53.17 12.08
C ARG A 253 11.44 -53.17 11.47
N GLN A 254 12.06 -54.36 11.48
CA GLN A 254 13.22 -54.74 10.68
C GLN A 254 12.78 -55.20 9.27
N ASP A 255 13.53 -54.70 8.29
CA ASP A 255 14.03 -55.30 7.04
C ASP A 255 13.11 -55.89 5.93
N SER A 256 13.08 -55.13 4.82
CA SER A 256 13.39 -55.50 3.40
C SER A 256 12.51 -56.55 2.65
N PRO A 257 12.36 -56.51 1.29
CA PRO A 257 13.25 -55.91 0.28
C PRO A 257 12.57 -55.04 -0.81
N LEU A 258 13.43 -54.32 -1.55
CA LEU A 258 13.11 -53.54 -2.75
C LEU A 258 12.34 -54.37 -3.80
N GLU A 259 11.28 -53.80 -4.39
CA GLU A 259 10.99 -53.85 -5.84
C GLU A 259 9.99 -52.74 -6.25
N ALA A 260 10.03 -52.42 -7.55
CA ALA A 260 9.54 -51.23 -8.23
C ALA A 260 8.03 -50.94 -8.14
N GLY A 261 7.65 -49.65 -8.23
CA GLY A 261 6.27 -49.30 -8.58
C GLY A 261 5.86 -47.85 -8.35
N LYS A 262 5.61 -47.11 -9.44
CA LYS A 262 5.02 -45.76 -9.47
C LYS A 262 3.69 -45.70 -8.71
N ALA A 263 3.49 -44.69 -7.86
CA ALA A 263 2.14 -44.15 -7.57
C ALA A 263 2.23 -42.67 -7.18
N LYS A 264 1.93 -41.78 -8.12
CA LYS A 264 1.69 -40.36 -7.85
C LYS A 264 0.33 -40.20 -7.18
N SER A 265 0.30 -39.35 -6.16
CA SER A 265 -0.87 -38.95 -5.37
C SER A 265 -2.13 -38.68 -6.22
N ALA A 266 -3.26 -39.27 -5.81
CA ALA A 266 -4.54 -39.32 -6.51
C ALA A 266 -5.43 -38.07 -6.31
N VAL A 267 -4.85 -36.86 -6.38
CA VAL A 267 -5.64 -35.61 -6.35
C VAL A 267 -5.67 -35.00 -7.76
N PRO A 268 -6.84 -34.88 -8.41
CA PRO A 268 -6.95 -34.30 -9.73
C PRO A 268 -6.56 -32.82 -9.70
N THR A 269 -5.65 -32.45 -10.60
CA THR A 269 -5.21 -31.06 -10.75
C THR A 269 -6.35 -30.16 -11.25
N THR A 270 -6.30 -28.86 -10.95
CA THR A 270 -7.32 -27.89 -11.40
C THR A 270 -7.56 -27.91 -12.92
N ALA A 271 -6.55 -28.27 -13.72
CA ALA A 271 -6.69 -28.40 -15.16
C ALA A 271 -7.42 -29.68 -15.60
N GLN A 272 -7.26 -30.78 -14.87
CA GLN A 272 -8.03 -32.02 -15.07
C GLN A 272 -9.50 -31.81 -14.68
N VAL A 273 -9.76 -31.08 -13.58
CA VAL A 273 -11.12 -30.68 -13.18
C VAL A 273 -11.78 -29.85 -14.29
N ARG A 274 -11.11 -28.80 -14.78
CA ARG A 274 -11.64 -27.96 -15.88
C ARG A 274 -11.85 -28.71 -17.19
N PHE A 275 -10.99 -29.68 -17.50
CA PHE A 275 -11.19 -30.55 -18.65
C PHE A 275 -12.45 -31.41 -18.52
N SER A 276 -12.68 -31.98 -17.33
CA SER A 276 -13.89 -32.76 -17.06
C SER A 276 -15.16 -31.91 -17.16
N GLU A 277 -15.13 -30.66 -16.70
CA GLU A 277 -16.25 -29.71 -16.82
C GLU A 277 -16.57 -29.37 -18.28
N VAL A 278 -15.56 -29.13 -19.11
CA VAL A 278 -15.73 -28.90 -20.56
C VAL A 278 -16.37 -30.12 -21.23
N LYS A 279 -15.98 -31.35 -20.85
CA LYS A 279 -16.55 -32.58 -21.41
C LYS A 279 -17.97 -32.86 -20.96
N THR A 280 -18.30 -32.54 -19.71
CA THR A 280 -19.68 -32.63 -19.22
C THR A 280 -20.61 -31.71 -20.01
N LEU A 281 -20.22 -30.45 -20.22
CA LEU A 281 -21.03 -29.49 -20.99
C LEU A 281 -21.07 -29.83 -22.50
N GLN A 282 -19.99 -30.38 -23.05
CA GLN A 282 -19.97 -30.89 -24.43
C GLN A 282 -20.98 -32.04 -24.61
N LYS A 283 -21.05 -33.00 -23.68
CA LYS A 283 -22.03 -34.10 -23.70
C LYS A 283 -23.47 -33.61 -23.54
N GLN A 284 -23.68 -32.50 -22.85
CA GLN A 284 -24.98 -31.84 -22.70
C GLN A 284 -25.38 -31.01 -23.96
N GLY A 285 -24.60 -31.04 -25.04
CA GLY A 285 -24.93 -30.41 -26.32
C GLY A 285 -24.64 -28.90 -26.39
N TRP A 286 -23.88 -28.35 -25.44
CA TRP A 286 -23.55 -26.93 -25.45
C TRP A 286 -22.56 -26.59 -26.58
N SER A 287 -22.70 -25.39 -27.17
CA SER A 287 -21.72 -24.92 -28.16
C SER A 287 -20.39 -24.54 -27.50
N GLN A 288 -19.27 -24.67 -28.22
CA GLN A 288 -17.94 -24.25 -27.73
C GLN A 288 -17.92 -22.83 -27.17
N ARG A 289 -18.72 -21.92 -27.76
CA ARG A 289 -18.84 -20.54 -27.31
C ARG A 289 -19.54 -20.44 -25.96
N ALA A 290 -20.66 -21.14 -25.78
CA ALA A 290 -21.41 -21.15 -24.54
C ALA A 290 -20.58 -21.78 -23.40
N VAL A 291 -19.83 -22.85 -23.67
CA VAL A 291 -18.92 -23.47 -22.70
C VAL A 291 -17.80 -22.52 -22.27
N ALA A 292 -17.19 -21.79 -23.22
CA ALA A 292 -16.14 -20.82 -22.90
C ALA A 292 -16.64 -19.63 -22.04
N GLU A 293 -17.84 -19.13 -22.34
CA GLU A 293 -18.47 -18.03 -21.59
C GLU A 293 -18.93 -18.51 -20.20
N HIS A 294 -19.49 -19.72 -20.10
CA HIS A 294 -19.99 -20.29 -18.83
C HIS A 294 -18.85 -20.65 -17.86
N LEU A 295 -17.79 -21.31 -18.33
CA LEU A 295 -16.63 -21.70 -17.49
C LEU A 295 -15.59 -20.57 -17.33
N GLN A 296 -15.82 -19.38 -17.91
CA GLN A 296 -14.85 -18.28 -17.99
C GLN A 296 -13.47 -18.73 -18.50
N MET A 297 -13.45 -19.64 -19.47
CA MET A 297 -12.23 -20.18 -20.07
C MET A 297 -11.95 -19.52 -21.41
N SER A 298 -10.67 -19.38 -21.77
CA SER A 298 -10.32 -18.87 -23.10
C SER A 298 -10.88 -19.79 -24.19
N ARG A 299 -11.40 -19.21 -25.28
CA ARG A 299 -11.90 -19.97 -26.44
C ARG A 299 -10.83 -20.90 -27.02
N GLY A 300 -9.54 -20.51 -26.94
CA GLY A 300 -8.41 -21.34 -27.35
C GLY A 300 -8.23 -22.59 -26.48
N THR A 301 -8.48 -22.49 -25.18
CA THR A 301 -8.42 -23.63 -24.26
C THR A 301 -9.58 -24.60 -24.50
N VAL A 302 -10.81 -24.10 -24.64
CA VAL A 302 -11.99 -24.93 -24.94
C VAL A 302 -11.81 -25.63 -26.28
N ARG A 303 -11.36 -24.92 -27.32
CA ARG A 303 -11.03 -25.50 -28.63
C ARG A 303 -9.97 -26.59 -28.55
N ARG A 304 -8.95 -26.42 -27.70
CA ARG A 304 -7.89 -27.41 -27.48
C ARG A 304 -8.39 -28.68 -26.78
N TYR A 305 -9.32 -28.54 -25.83
CA TYR A 305 -9.89 -29.69 -25.10
C TYR A 305 -11.01 -30.38 -25.87
N TRP A 306 -11.67 -29.69 -26.79
CA TRP A 306 -12.84 -30.20 -27.53
C TRP A 306 -12.63 -31.55 -28.23
N PRO A 307 -11.52 -31.79 -28.96
CA PRO A 307 -11.32 -33.04 -29.68
C PRO A 307 -10.67 -34.15 -28.85
N LEU A 308 -10.24 -33.88 -27.61
CA LEU A 308 -9.47 -34.85 -26.80
C LEU A 308 -10.41 -35.68 -25.94
N ASP A 309 -10.39 -37.00 -25.97
CA ASP A 309 -11.27 -37.81 -25.11
C ASP A 309 -10.76 -37.93 -23.66
N GLU A 310 -9.45 -37.78 -23.48
CA GLU A 310 -8.78 -37.77 -22.17
C GLU A 310 -7.88 -36.55 -22.00
N TYR A 311 -7.64 -36.14 -20.75
CA TYR A 311 -6.78 -34.99 -20.46
C TYR A 311 -5.33 -35.33 -20.83
N PRO A 312 -4.65 -34.51 -21.66
CA PRO A 312 -3.29 -34.82 -22.07
C PRO A 312 -2.37 -34.77 -20.86
N GLN A 313 -1.77 -35.93 -20.51
CA GLN A 313 -0.69 -35.95 -19.53
C GLN A 313 0.42 -35.04 -20.04
N ARG A 314 0.87 -34.09 -19.22
CA ARG A 314 2.11 -33.36 -19.50
C ARG A 314 3.26 -34.36 -19.50
N CYS A 315 3.67 -34.82 -20.67
CA CYS A 315 5.02 -35.35 -20.84
C CYS A 315 5.96 -34.21 -20.47
N ALA A 316 6.81 -34.41 -19.45
CA ALA A 316 7.94 -33.53 -19.26
C ALA A 316 8.70 -33.51 -20.59
N GLY A 317 8.94 -32.32 -21.15
CA GLY A 317 9.84 -32.20 -22.30
C GLY A 317 11.20 -32.83 -21.96
N PRO A 318 12.04 -33.14 -22.97
CA PRO A 318 13.35 -33.72 -22.73
C PRO A 318 14.09 -32.87 -21.67
N GLN A 319 14.35 -33.47 -20.51
CA GLN A 319 15.18 -32.82 -19.49
C GLN A 319 16.55 -32.64 -20.12
N SER A 320 16.99 -31.40 -20.30
CA SER A 320 18.37 -31.14 -20.69
C SER A 320 19.26 -31.78 -19.64
N VAL A 321 20.01 -32.82 -20.04
CA VAL A 321 20.95 -33.49 -19.15
C VAL A 321 21.92 -32.41 -18.66
N SER A 322 21.98 -32.20 -17.34
CA SER A 322 22.83 -31.14 -16.78
C SER A 322 24.28 -31.40 -17.20
N SER A 323 25.03 -30.35 -17.51
CA SER A 323 26.46 -30.46 -17.81
C SER A 323 27.27 -31.11 -16.67
N VAL A 324 26.70 -31.15 -15.45
CA VAL A 324 27.29 -31.78 -14.27
C VAL A 324 27.00 -33.29 -14.20
N THR A 325 26.01 -33.79 -14.94
CA THR A 325 25.57 -35.19 -14.87
C THR A 325 26.70 -36.21 -15.07
N PRO A 326 27.65 -36.02 -16.01
CA PRO A 326 28.79 -36.94 -16.19
C PRO A 326 29.73 -37.03 -14.97
N TYR A 327 29.71 -36.03 -14.09
CA TYR A 327 30.64 -35.92 -12.97
C TYR A 327 29.99 -36.15 -11.60
N LEU A 328 28.73 -36.60 -11.55
CA LEU A 328 28.02 -36.84 -10.29
C LEU A 328 28.68 -37.93 -9.44
N SER A 329 29.22 -38.99 -10.06
CA SER A 329 29.95 -40.05 -9.37
C SER A 329 31.19 -39.53 -8.66
N TYR A 330 31.98 -38.69 -9.34
CA TYR A 330 33.16 -38.04 -8.78
C TYR A 330 32.79 -37.11 -7.61
N LEU A 331 31.73 -36.32 -7.76
CA LEU A 331 31.23 -35.45 -6.69
C LEU A 331 30.81 -36.24 -5.45
N VAL A 332 30.10 -37.37 -5.61
CA VAL A 332 29.71 -38.24 -4.50
C VAL A 332 30.93 -38.84 -3.82
N GLN A 333 31.90 -39.34 -4.60
CA GLN A 333 33.15 -39.90 -4.07
C GLN A 333 33.92 -38.88 -3.24
N ARG A 334 34.20 -37.69 -3.79
CA ARG A 334 34.93 -36.62 -3.08
C ARG A 334 34.20 -36.16 -1.82
N TRP A 335 32.86 -36.18 -1.85
CA TRP A 335 32.05 -35.86 -0.68
C TRP A 335 32.14 -36.90 0.43
N GLN A 336 32.20 -38.19 0.07
CA GLN A 336 32.42 -39.30 1.01
C GLN A 336 33.85 -39.31 1.57
N GLU A 337 34.84 -38.87 0.79
CA GLU A 337 36.22 -38.63 1.23
C GLU A 337 36.36 -37.39 2.13
N GLY A 338 35.26 -36.67 2.40
CA GLY A 338 35.23 -35.50 3.31
C GLY A 338 35.53 -34.16 2.64
N CYS A 339 35.76 -34.12 1.31
CA CYS A 339 35.93 -32.87 0.57
C CYS A 339 34.55 -32.27 0.23
N GLN A 340 34.05 -31.40 1.13
CA GLN A 340 32.76 -30.71 0.97
C GLN A 340 32.92 -29.23 0.55
N ASN A 341 34.17 -28.80 0.24
CA ASN A 341 34.46 -27.45 -0.22
C ASN A 341 34.11 -27.29 -1.70
N ARG A 342 33.00 -26.60 -1.97
CA ARG A 342 32.45 -26.42 -3.32
C ARG A 342 33.37 -25.66 -4.28
N LYS A 343 34.24 -24.76 -3.78
CA LYS A 343 35.22 -24.05 -4.63
C LYS A 343 36.34 -24.99 -5.06
N GLN A 344 36.78 -25.85 -4.15
CA GLN A 344 37.77 -26.87 -4.43
C GLN A 344 37.22 -27.92 -5.41
N LEU A 345 36.01 -28.43 -5.18
CA LEU A 345 35.34 -29.35 -6.10
C LEU A 345 35.16 -28.74 -7.49
N PHE A 346 34.88 -27.44 -7.58
CA PHE A 346 34.77 -26.75 -8.87
C PHE A 346 36.10 -26.69 -9.63
N ALA A 347 37.21 -26.40 -8.93
CA ALA A 347 38.54 -26.40 -9.54
C ALA A 347 38.94 -27.81 -10.01
N GLU A 348 38.72 -28.84 -9.17
CA GLU A 348 38.96 -30.25 -9.49
C GLU A 348 38.14 -30.71 -10.71
N LEU A 349 36.90 -30.23 -10.83
CA LEU A 349 36.02 -30.49 -11.99
C LEU A 349 36.52 -29.80 -13.26
N GLN A 350 36.99 -28.56 -13.16
CA GLN A 350 37.54 -27.82 -14.30
C GLN A 350 38.79 -28.49 -14.87
N GLU A 351 39.65 -29.06 -14.01
CA GLU A 351 40.81 -29.84 -14.43
C GLU A 351 40.43 -31.14 -15.16
N GLN A 352 39.28 -31.72 -14.84
CA GLN A 352 38.69 -32.88 -15.53
C GLN A 352 37.86 -32.51 -16.78
N GLY A 353 37.98 -31.27 -17.25
CA GLY A 353 37.32 -30.80 -18.47
C GLY A 353 35.88 -30.33 -18.31
N PHE A 354 35.42 -30.05 -17.08
CA PHE A 354 34.08 -29.52 -16.85
C PHE A 354 33.95 -28.08 -17.39
N THR A 355 33.06 -27.89 -18.37
CA THR A 355 32.79 -26.59 -19.02
C THR A 355 31.58 -25.85 -18.45
N GLY A 356 30.94 -26.39 -17.40
CA GLY A 356 29.75 -25.80 -16.80
C GLY A 356 30.05 -24.72 -15.75
N SER A 357 29.00 -24.06 -15.27
CA SER A 357 29.10 -22.96 -14.30
C SER A 357 29.28 -23.45 -12.86
N TYR A 358 29.88 -22.60 -12.01
CA TYR A 358 29.93 -22.82 -10.55
C TYR A 358 28.52 -23.01 -9.94
N VAL A 359 27.54 -22.29 -10.48
CA VAL A 359 26.15 -22.37 -10.03
C VAL A 359 25.52 -23.73 -10.35
N SER A 360 25.82 -24.32 -11.51
CA SER A 360 25.35 -25.66 -11.87
C SER A 360 25.91 -26.74 -10.95
N LEU A 361 27.19 -26.62 -10.56
CA LEU A 361 27.80 -27.50 -9.56
C LEU A 361 27.10 -27.34 -8.20
N CYS A 362 26.90 -26.11 -7.73
CA CYS A 362 26.23 -25.87 -6.46
C CYS A 362 24.81 -26.45 -6.41
N ARG A 363 24.07 -26.38 -7.52
CA ARG A 363 22.75 -27.00 -7.66
C ARG A 363 22.83 -28.52 -7.62
N ALA A 364 23.80 -29.13 -8.28
CA ALA A 364 24.02 -30.58 -8.25
C ALA A 364 24.38 -31.07 -6.84
N CYS A 365 25.31 -30.41 -6.16
CA CYS A 365 25.67 -30.73 -4.77
C CYS A 365 24.47 -30.59 -3.81
N ASN A 366 23.68 -29.52 -3.95
CA ASN A 366 22.46 -29.36 -3.15
C ASN A 366 21.45 -30.49 -3.45
N SER A 367 21.31 -30.87 -4.72
CA SER A 367 20.44 -31.98 -5.10
C SER A 367 20.89 -33.30 -4.47
N LEU A 368 22.20 -33.61 -4.48
CA LEU A 368 22.76 -34.82 -3.88
C LEU A 368 22.53 -34.91 -2.36
N VAL A 369 22.56 -33.76 -1.66
CA VAL A 369 22.22 -33.67 -0.23
C VAL A 369 20.72 -33.89 -0.01
N ILE A 370 19.87 -33.27 -0.83
CA ILE A 370 18.41 -33.37 -0.71
C ILE A 370 17.91 -34.78 -1.04
N THR A 371 18.53 -35.45 -2.03
CA THR A 371 18.20 -36.84 -2.39
C THR A 371 18.78 -37.87 -1.42
N GLY A 372 19.49 -37.43 -0.37
CA GLY A 372 20.11 -38.30 0.62
C GLY A 372 21.28 -39.12 0.09
N THR A 373 21.80 -38.79 -1.10
CA THR A 373 22.91 -39.51 -1.74
C THR A 373 24.25 -39.22 -1.04
N VAL A 374 24.35 -38.07 -0.37
CA VAL A 374 25.48 -37.70 0.49
C VAL A 374 24.97 -37.07 1.78
N LEU A 375 25.64 -37.33 2.90
CA LEU A 375 25.26 -36.76 4.19
C LEU A 375 25.62 -35.25 4.25
N PRO A 376 24.74 -34.40 4.82
CA PRO A 376 25.06 -33.01 5.08
C PRO A 376 26.16 -32.90 6.14
N HIS A 377 26.91 -31.80 6.10
CA HIS A 377 27.96 -31.50 7.05
C HIS A 377 27.42 -31.52 8.50
N GLN A 378 28.00 -32.35 9.37
CA GLN A 378 27.92 -32.13 10.82
C GLN A 378 28.94 -31.07 11.24
N SER A 379 28.78 -29.85 10.71
CA SER A 379 29.21 -28.68 11.46
C SER A 379 28.20 -28.48 12.56
N THR A 380 28.65 -28.39 13.82
CA THR A 380 27.92 -27.66 14.86
C THR A 380 27.33 -26.42 14.20
N PRO A 381 26.01 -26.16 14.30
CA PRO A 381 25.44 -24.98 13.68
C PRO A 381 26.23 -23.80 14.23
N PRO A 382 26.89 -22.98 13.39
CA PRO A 382 27.37 -21.71 13.88
C PRO A 382 26.12 -21.03 14.42
N ILE A 383 26.11 -20.67 15.71
CA ILE A 383 25.07 -19.81 16.26
C ILE A 383 24.90 -18.71 15.22
N PRO A 384 23.69 -18.53 14.62
CA PRO A 384 23.50 -17.52 13.61
C PRO A 384 23.77 -16.19 14.29
N MET A 385 25.00 -15.68 14.14
CA MET A 385 25.39 -14.39 14.66
C MET A 385 24.35 -13.41 14.14
N PRO A 386 23.57 -12.75 15.01
CA PRO A 386 22.62 -11.77 14.53
C PRO A 386 23.45 -10.70 13.81
N SER A 387 23.35 -10.65 12.48
CA SER A 387 24.04 -9.61 11.72
C SER A 387 23.37 -8.29 12.07
N LEU A 388 23.99 -7.53 12.97
CA LEU A 388 23.51 -6.21 13.35
C LEU A 388 23.69 -5.26 12.16
N SER A 389 22.59 -4.86 11.54
CA SER A 389 22.60 -3.88 10.46
C SER A 389 22.71 -2.47 11.01
N ALA A 390 23.28 -1.55 10.21
CA ALA A 390 23.33 -0.13 10.55
C ALA A 390 21.92 0.46 10.79
N GLN A 391 20.91 -0.03 10.07
CA GLN A 391 19.51 0.36 10.29
C GLN A 391 19.02 -0.05 11.69
N ARG A 392 19.31 -1.28 12.11
CA ARG A 392 18.91 -1.78 13.42
C ARG A 392 19.67 -1.04 14.54
N ALA A 393 20.96 -0.77 14.35
CA ALA A 393 21.75 0.03 15.28
C ALA A 393 21.22 1.48 15.41
N ALA A 394 20.88 2.12 14.29
CA ALA A 394 20.27 3.45 14.27
C ALA A 394 18.92 3.47 15.01
N TRP A 395 18.08 2.45 14.79
CA TRP A 395 16.80 2.29 15.48
C TRP A 395 16.97 2.13 17.00
N LEU A 396 17.97 1.36 17.46
CA LEU A 396 18.26 1.22 18.88
C LEU A 396 18.63 2.56 19.53
N PHE A 397 19.27 3.46 18.78
CA PHE A 397 19.69 4.76 19.30
C PHE A 397 18.56 5.81 19.25
N SER A 398 17.69 5.74 18.24
CA SER A 398 16.57 6.68 18.10
C SER A 398 15.29 6.27 18.85
N THR A 399 15.17 5.00 19.22
CA THR A 399 14.05 4.50 20.04
C THR A 399 14.28 4.89 21.50
N LEU A 400 13.28 5.51 22.12
CA LEU A 400 13.35 5.88 23.54
C LEU A 400 13.56 4.65 24.42
N SER A 401 14.46 4.78 25.40
CA SER A 401 14.93 3.67 26.25
C SER A 401 13.81 2.84 26.89
N ASP A 402 12.74 3.49 27.33
CA ASP A 402 11.58 2.83 27.97
C ASP A 402 10.83 1.88 27.03
N ASN A 403 11.06 1.99 25.71
CA ASN A 403 10.44 1.14 24.69
C ASN A 403 11.36 0.00 24.21
N LEU A 404 12.57 -0.12 24.76
CA LEU A 404 13.53 -1.17 24.37
C LEU A 404 13.44 -2.36 25.34
N GLU A 405 13.39 -3.56 24.78
CA GLU A 405 13.50 -4.81 25.54
C GLU A 405 14.91 -4.97 26.15
N PRO A 406 15.08 -5.72 27.26
CA PRO A 406 16.39 -5.88 27.91
C PRO A 406 17.52 -6.35 26.97
N GLU A 407 17.22 -7.28 26.06
CA GLU A 407 18.19 -7.76 25.06
C GLU A 407 18.63 -6.64 24.09
N GLN A 408 17.69 -5.74 23.75
CA GLN A 408 17.96 -4.60 22.86
C GLN A 408 18.79 -3.53 23.57
N GLN A 409 18.54 -3.33 24.87
CA GLN A 409 19.33 -2.45 25.73
C GLN A 409 20.79 -2.94 25.81
N HIS A 410 21.01 -4.24 26.07
CA HIS A 410 22.35 -4.84 26.08
C HIS A 410 23.07 -4.64 24.74
N LEU A 411 22.38 -4.82 23.62
CA LEU A 411 22.97 -4.60 22.30
C LEU A 411 23.35 -3.14 22.05
N ARG A 412 22.53 -2.20 22.53
CA ARG A 412 22.81 -0.75 22.51
C ARG A 412 23.99 -0.39 23.42
N ASP A 413 24.12 -1.03 24.57
CA ASP A 413 25.23 -0.81 25.50
C ASP A 413 26.55 -1.34 24.92
N ALA A 414 26.51 -2.52 24.30
CA ALA A 414 27.65 -3.07 23.55
C ALA A 414 28.09 -2.14 22.40
N LEU A 415 27.13 -1.53 21.68
CA LEU A 415 27.45 -0.50 20.67
C LEU A 415 28.14 0.73 21.29
N CYS A 416 27.68 1.19 22.46
CA CYS A 416 28.31 2.32 23.15
C CYS A 416 29.73 2.01 23.64
N GLN A 417 30.01 0.74 23.97
CA GLN A 417 31.35 0.29 24.39
C GLN A 417 32.33 0.19 23.22
N VAL A 418 31.89 -0.36 22.08
CA VAL A 418 32.77 -0.64 20.94
C VAL A 418 32.97 0.59 20.04
N CYS A 419 31.93 1.39 19.85
CA CYS A 419 31.97 2.53 18.94
C CYS A 419 32.40 3.81 19.67
N VAL A 420 33.56 4.36 19.29
CA VAL A 420 34.04 5.65 19.82
C VAL A 420 33.01 6.76 19.55
N GLY A 421 32.65 7.50 20.60
CA GLY A 421 31.68 8.61 20.53
C GLY A 421 30.22 8.18 20.47
N ALA A 422 29.90 6.87 20.39
CA ALA A 422 28.54 6.40 20.27
C ALA A 422 27.68 6.67 21.51
N HIS A 423 28.28 6.66 22.71
CA HIS A 423 27.57 7.04 23.94
C HIS A 423 27.06 8.49 23.87
N GLN A 424 27.92 9.44 23.49
CA GLN A 424 27.54 10.85 23.32
C GLN A 424 26.43 11.02 22.27
N VAL A 425 26.54 10.29 21.14
CA VAL A 425 25.53 10.30 20.08
C VAL A 425 24.19 9.76 20.58
N TYR A 426 24.23 8.69 21.37
CA TYR A 426 23.05 8.08 21.95
C TYR A 426 22.33 9.04 22.92
N GLU A 427 23.04 9.70 23.84
CA GLU A 427 22.45 10.69 24.75
C GLU A 427 21.80 11.85 23.99
N LEU A 428 22.46 12.34 22.93
CA LEU A 428 21.92 13.38 22.07
C LEU A 428 20.69 12.91 21.29
N ALA A 429 20.67 11.66 20.81
CA ALA A 429 19.52 11.09 20.12
C ALA A 429 18.32 10.91 21.06
N GLN A 430 18.54 10.41 22.29
CA GLN A 430 17.50 10.24 23.30
C GLN A 430 16.92 11.58 23.76
N SER A 431 17.78 12.57 24.03
CA SER A 431 17.33 13.92 24.41
C SER A 431 16.56 14.60 23.27
N PHE A 432 16.96 14.41 22.01
CA PHE A 432 16.21 14.90 20.86
C PHE A 432 14.83 14.24 20.74
N GLY A 433 14.76 12.91 20.86
CA GLY A 433 13.50 12.17 20.82
C GLY A 433 12.54 12.61 21.92
N THR A 434 13.06 12.78 23.15
CA THR A 434 12.30 13.28 24.31
C THR A 434 11.82 14.71 24.08
N MET A 435 12.68 15.60 23.58
CA MET A 435 12.33 16.99 23.27
C MET A 435 11.20 17.09 22.23
N ILE A 436 11.26 16.29 21.16
CA ILE A 436 10.25 16.25 20.11
C ILE A 436 8.93 15.67 20.65
N ARG A 437 8.98 14.57 21.41
CA ARG A 437 7.81 13.91 22.00
C ARG A 437 7.08 14.81 22.99
N ASN A 438 7.83 15.51 23.83
CA ASN A 438 7.31 16.36 24.89
C ASN A 438 7.14 17.83 24.48
N ARG A 439 7.44 18.19 23.21
CA ARG A 439 7.27 19.55 22.68
C ARG A 439 8.01 20.62 23.51
N GLN A 440 9.26 20.33 23.85
CA GLN A 440 10.09 21.21 24.67
C GLN A 440 10.83 22.23 23.79
N ALA A 441 10.13 23.27 23.35
CA ALA A 441 10.73 24.27 22.44
C ALA A 441 11.92 25.02 23.06
N ASP A 442 11.90 25.25 24.37
CA ASP A 442 12.93 26.04 25.06
C ASP A 442 14.28 25.31 25.17
N THR A 443 14.29 23.98 25.05
CA THR A 443 15.52 23.18 25.12
C THR A 443 16.20 23.00 23.76
N LEU A 444 15.58 23.48 22.66
CA LEU A 444 16.09 23.31 21.30
C LEU A 444 17.45 23.97 21.10
N ASP A 445 17.63 25.21 21.54
CA ASP A 445 18.88 25.96 21.34
C ASP A 445 20.04 25.33 22.13
N ASP A 446 19.76 24.86 23.34
CA ASP A 446 20.72 24.12 24.16
C ASP A 446 21.11 22.79 23.51
N TRP A 447 20.13 22.07 22.97
CA TRP A 447 20.37 20.82 22.26
C TRP A 447 21.21 21.04 21.01
N LEU A 448 20.91 22.07 20.20
CA LEU A 448 21.69 22.43 19.01
C LEU A 448 23.15 22.72 19.36
N ARG A 449 23.41 23.50 20.42
CA ARG A 449 24.78 23.81 20.88
C ARG A 449 25.53 22.56 21.31
N LYS A 450 24.90 21.66 22.07
CA LYS A 450 25.51 20.39 22.48
C LYS A 450 25.82 19.48 21.29
N ALA A 451 24.90 19.40 20.32
CA ALA A 451 25.09 18.60 19.12
C ALA A 451 26.23 19.16 18.22
N GLU A 452 26.42 20.47 18.14
CA GLU A 452 27.54 21.11 17.42
C GLU A 452 28.91 20.81 18.03
N GLN A 453 28.95 20.41 19.31
CA GLN A 453 30.16 19.98 20.02
C GLN A 453 30.35 18.46 20.00
N CYS A 454 29.49 17.72 19.28
CA CYS A 454 29.59 16.27 19.20
C CYS A 454 30.90 15.84 18.52
N THR A 455 31.53 14.82 19.07
CA THR A 455 32.78 14.23 18.53
C THR A 455 32.55 13.52 17.20
N VAL A 456 31.32 13.08 16.91
CA VAL A 456 30.96 12.38 15.66
C VAL A 456 30.49 13.37 14.58
N ASP A 457 31.17 13.38 13.44
CA ASP A 457 30.94 14.32 12.33
C ASP A 457 29.50 14.31 11.79
N GLU A 458 28.88 13.13 11.69
CA GLU A 458 27.50 12.98 11.20
C GLU A 458 26.51 13.77 12.05
N LEU A 459 26.61 13.63 13.38
CA LEU A 459 25.72 14.32 14.31
C LEU A 459 26.14 15.78 14.50
N ARG A 460 27.43 16.11 14.43
CA ARG A 460 27.92 17.49 14.48
C ARG A 460 27.34 18.38 13.38
N ARG A 461 27.12 17.81 12.19
CA ARG A 461 26.54 18.52 11.02
C ARG A 461 25.00 18.53 11.03
N PHE A 462 24.36 17.73 11.87
CA PHE A 462 22.90 17.64 11.92
C PHE A 462 22.22 18.97 12.30
N PRO A 463 22.70 19.75 13.29
CA PRO A 463 22.18 21.08 13.63
C PRO A 463 22.14 22.05 12.46
N THR A 464 23.15 22.04 11.58
CA THR A 464 23.18 22.92 10.39
C THR A 464 21.96 22.72 9.50
N ASN A 465 21.52 21.46 9.33
CA ASN A 465 20.33 21.16 8.55
C ASN A 465 19.06 21.64 9.25
N LEU A 466 18.95 21.49 10.58
CA LEU A 466 17.80 22.01 11.34
C LEU A 466 17.72 23.54 11.28
N LYS A 467 18.86 24.22 11.41
CA LYS A 467 18.96 25.69 11.41
C LYS A 467 18.48 26.34 10.10
N ARG A 468 18.60 25.65 8.96
CA ARG A 468 18.06 26.11 7.66
C ARG A 468 16.54 26.31 7.66
N ASP A 469 15.85 25.65 8.59
CA ASP A 469 14.39 25.66 8.72
C ASP A 469 13.98 25.90 10.18
N TYR A 470 14.78 26.70 10.89
CA TYR A 470 14.70 26.82 12.34
C TYR A 470 13.32 27.24 12.83
N ALA A 471 12.69 28.23 12.18
CA ALA A 471 11.38 28.72 12.56
C ALA A 471 10.33 27.59 12.54
N ALA A 472 10.34 26.75 11.50
CA ALA A 472 9.39 25.64 11.40
C ALA A 472 9.69 24.48 12.35
N VAL A 473 10.98 24.21 12.61
CA VAL A 473 11.41 23.23 13.63
C VAL A 473 10.98 23.67 15.03
N ARG A 474 11.17 24.95 15.36
CA ARG A 474 10.73 25.53 16.64
C ARG A 474 9.20 25.52 16.75
N ALA A 475 8.49 25.89 15.69
CA ALA A 475 7.03 25.83 15.64
C ALA A 475 6.51 24.40 15.81
N ALA A 476 7.21 23.38 15.29
CA ALA A 476 6.89 21.97 15.54
C ALA A 476 6.93 21.57 17.01
N LEU A 477 7.77 22.23 17.81
CA LEU A 477 7.84 22.05 19.26
C LEU A 477 6.84 22.94 20.01
N GLN A 478 6.40 24.07 19.45
CA GLN A 478 5.49 25.00 20.15
C GLN A 478 4.01 24.66 19.94
N HIS A 479 3.63 24.27 18.73
CA HIS A 479 2.24 23.99 18.37
C HIS A 479 1.94 22.49 18.52
N HIS A 480 0.67 22.12 18.65
CA HIS A 480 0.26 20.70 18.70
C HIS A 480 0.12 20.07 17.29
N TRP A 481 -0.05 20.90 16.25
CA TRP A 481 -0.26 20.47 14.86
C TRP A 481 0.88 19.61 14.30
N SER A 482 0.57 18.63 13.46
CA SER A 482 1.51 17.73 12.77
C SER A 482 0.92 17.17 11.48
N ASN A 483 1.73 16.51 10.65
CA ASN A 483 1.25 15.82 9.45
C ASN A 483 0.55 14.48 9.73
N GLY A 484 0.30 14.10 11.00
CA GLY A 484 -0.38 12.84 11.32
C GLY A 484 -1.74 12.66 10.62
N PRO A 485 -2.67 13.64 10.68
CA PRO A 485 -3.93 13.57 9.93
C PRO A 485 -3.72 13.54 8.41
N VAL A 486 -2.70 14.25 7.92
CA VAL A 486 -2.32 14.24 6.49
C VAL A 486 -1.92 12.84 6.05
N GLU A 487 -1.07 12.16 6.82
CA GLU A 487 -0.65 10.78 6.54
C GLU A 487 -1.86 9.82 6.50
N GLY A 488 -2.81 10.01 7.41
CA GLY A 488 -4.09 9.29 7.39
C GLY A 488 -4.84 9.48 6.07
N GLN A 489 -4.91 10.72 5.58
CA GLN A 489 -5.55 11.03 4.29
C GLN A 489 -4.75 10.52 3.09
N VAL A 490 -3.41 10.57 3.13
CA VAL A 490 -2.54 9.95 2.12
C VAL A 490 -2.79 8.43 2.06
N ASN A 491 -2.97 7.77 3.20
CA ASN A 491 -3.29 6.35 3.25
C ASN A 491 -4.70 6.04 2.73
N ARG A 492 -5.70 6.89 3.03
CA ARG A 492 -7.04 6.83 2.41
C ARG A 492 -6.96 7.00 0.89
N LEU A 493 -6.19 7.97 0.41
CA LEU A 493 -5.96 8.19 -1.01
C LEU A 493 -5.35 6.94 -1.67
N LYS A 494 -4.33 6.33 -1.05
CA LYS A 494 -3.75 5.05 -1.53
C LYS A 494 -4.81 3.95 -1.63
N LEU A 495 -5.71 3.84 -0.65
CA LEU A 495 -6.83 2.87 -0.68
C LEU A 495 -7.78 3.14 -1.86
N ILE A 496 -8.19 4.39 -2.08
CA ILE A 496 -9.04 4.80 -3.22
C ILE A 496 -8.37 4.45 -4.55
N LYS A 497 -7.07 4.70 -4.68
CA LYS A 497 -6.32 4.32 -5.89
C LYS A 497 -6.28 2.81 -6.10
N ARG A 498 -6.05 2.03 -5.03
CA ARG A 498 -6.00 0.57 -5.08
C ARG A 498 -7.36 -0.03 -5.43
N SER A 499 -8.47 0.49 -4.90
CA SER A 499 -9.83 0.03 -5.26
C SER A 499 -10.16 0.27 -6.74
N MET A 500 -9.50 1.24 -7.37
CA MET A 500 -9.61 1.51 -8.80
C MET A 500 -8.55 0.81 -9.67
N TYR A 501 -7.74 -0.07 -9.08
CA TYR A 501 -6.63 -0.77 -9.76
C TYR A 501 -5.62 0.19 -10.40
N GLY A 502 -5.42 1.38 -9.83
CA GLY A 502 -4.49 2.38 -10.36
C GLY A 502 -4.89 3.02 -11.69
N ARG A 503 -6.14 2.85 -12.15
CA ARG A 503 -6.63 3.37 -13.44
C ARG A 503 -7.34 4.72 -13.33
N ALA A 504 -7.31 5.35 -12.16
CA ALA A 504 -7.92 6.65 -11.94
C ALA A 504 -6.99 7.75 -12.48
N GLY A 505 -7.48 8.55 -13.43
CA GLY A 505 -6.83 9.81 -13.78
C GLY A 505 -6.92 10.82 -12.64
N PHE A 506 -6.09 11.87 -12.71
CA PHE A 506 -6.03 12.92 -11.69
C PHE A 506 -7.40 13.54 -11.39
N ASP A 507 -8.18 13.90 -12.44
CA ASP A 507 -9.51 14.52 -12.30
C ASP A 507 -10.42 13.72 -11.36
N LEU A 508 -10.47 12.41 -11.60
CA LEU A 508 -11.39 11.52 -10.91
C LEU A 508 -10.88 11.22 -9.51
N LEU A 509 -9.56 11.10 -9.36
CA LEU A 509 -8.94 10.87 -8.07
C LEU A 509 -9.14 12.06 -7.13
N ARG A 510 -8.84 13.28 -7.60
CA ARG A 510 -9.09 14.54 -6.89
C ARG A 510 -10.54 14.61 -6.43
N LYS A 511 -11.48 14.43 -7.35
CA LYS A 511 -12.92 14.49 -7.06
C LYS A 511 -13.35 13.48 -5.99
N ARG A 512 -12.87 12.23 -6.05
CA ARG A 512 -13.21 11.19 -5.07
C ARG A 512 -12.62 11.43 -3.68
N VAL A 513 -11.54 12.19 -3.59
CA VAL A 513 -10.80 12.36 -2.34
C VAL A 513 -11.33 13.57 -1.57
N ILE A 514 -11.59 14.68 -2.28
CA ILE A 514 -12.15 15.92 -1.72
C ILE A 514 -13.59 15.71 -1.26
N THR A 515 -14.40 14.96 -2.03
CA THR A 515 -15.77 14.67 -1.64
C THR A 515 -15.76 13.62 -0.52
N ARG A 516 -15.78 14.07 0.73
CA ARG A 516 -16.21 13.23 1.84
C ARG A 516 -17.73 13.26 1.93
N SER A 517 -18.25 12.12 2.37
CA SER A 517 -19.59 11.83 2.82
C SER A 517 -19.98 12.81 3.94
N THR A 518 -20.21 14.08 3.60
CA THR A 518 -21.36 14.76 4.17
C THR A 518 -22.48 13.74 4.01
N SER A 519 -23.05 13.32 5.13
CA SER A 519 -24.47 13.08 5.19
C SER A 519 -25.10 14.28 4.49
N ILE A 520 -25.23 14.19 3.17
CA ILE A 520 -26.24 14.88 2.41
C ILE A 520 -27.48 14.19 2.96
N GLN A 521 -27.89 14.64 4.16
CA GLN A 521 -29.23 14.49 4.67
C GLN A 521 -30.05 14.83 3.43
N PRO A 522 -30.81 13.87 2.87
CA PRO A 522 -31.76 14.25 1.85
C PRO A 522 -32.50 15.43 2.46
N GLU A 523 -32.56 16.57 1.76
CA GLU A 523 -33.41 17.67 2.21
C GLU A 523 -34.72 17.05 2.67
N PRO A 524 -35.20 17.39 3.89
CA PRO A 524 -36.43 16.82 4.39
C PRO A 524 -37.44 16.93 3.27
N ILE A 525 -38.05 15.81 2.91
CA ILE A 525 -39.09 15.76 1.89
C ILE A 525 -40.14 16.74 2.39
N THR A 526 -40.11 17.98 1.89
CA THR A 526 -41.17 18.93 2.11
C THR A 526 -42.39 18.25 1.55
N GLU A 527 -43.30 17.89 2.45
CA GLU A 527 -44.55 17.20 2.15
C GLU A 527 -45.15 17.84 0.89
N PHE A 528 -45.32 17.04 -0.15
CA PHE A 528 -46.18 17.41 -1.26
C PHE A 528 -47.61 17.40 -0.71
N ALA A 529 -48.05 18.56 -0.22
CA ALA A 529 -49.46 18.87 0.04
C ALA A 529 -50.18 19.19 -1.28
#